data_AF-A0A0F9W629-F1
#
_entry.id   AF-A0A0F9W629-F1
#
_cell.length_a   1.000
_cell.length_b   1.000
_cell.length_c   1.000
_cell.angle_alpha   90.00
_cell.angle_beta   90.00
_cell.angle_gamma   90.00
#
_symmetry.space_group_name_H-M   'P 1'
#
loop_
_entity.id
_entity.type
_entity.pdbx_description
1 polymer ?
#
loop_
_entity_poly.entity_id
_entity_poly.type
_entity_poly.pdbx_seq_one_letter_code
_entity_poly.pdbx_strand_id
1 'polypeptide(L)'
;MALPQFIQTNGVTTGVTPVTVVPAPTNSSVVHRLKSLVVTNKDTVDVVIIVQMADGATDREVSHTSHNAGVAATGVLTFSGNAANAETIIIGGKTYTWQNALTDVDGNIDVGTLQADSEDQLTAAINLAAGAGTKYAASMTAGAVTAVDGAGIVTVTANVTGTAGNFIATTESMGSGAWGAGVLSGGEDPGRLLLVDDIVVDSSTKSIELLLGWPVVTTECDFVVTYSREGAPDLASV
;
A
#
# COMPACT_ATOMS: atom_id res chain seq x y z
N MET A 1 24.27 26.45 -10.81
CA MET A 1 23.50 25.67 -11.80
C MET A 1 22.82 24.57 -11.02
N ALA A 2 21.49 24.57 -10.93
CA ALA A 2 20.77 23.52 -10.20
C ALA A 2 21.05 22.17 -10.87
N LEU A 3 21.50 21.20 -10.09
CA LEU A 3 21.71 19.84 -10.61
C LEU A 3 20.35 19.16 -10.78
N PRO A 4 20.18 18.32 -11.81
CA PRO A 4 18.90 17.72 -12.09
C PRO A 4 18.54 16.73 -10.97
N GLN A 5 17.44 17.02 -10.27
CA GLN A 5 16.75 16.04 -9.46
C GLN A 5 16.15 15.00 -10.42
N PHE A 6 16.61 13.75 -10.30
CA PHE A 6 16.00 12.65 -11.03
C PHE A 6 14.86 12.10 -10.17
N ILE A 7 13.64 12.44 -10.54
CA ILE A 7 12.44 11.83 -9.97
C ILE A 7 11.96 10.80 -10.99
N GLN A 8 12.24 9.52 -10.74
CA GLN A 8 11.55 8.46 -11.45
C GLN A 8 10.28 8.14 -10.66
N THR A 9 9.19 8.75 -11.09
CA THR A 9 7.85 8.36 -10.66
C THR A 9 7.31 7.45 -11.74
N ASN A 10 6.96 6.21 -11.40
CA ASN A 10 6.47 5.17 -12.31
C ASN A 10 7.53 4.56 -13.23
N GLY A 11 8.33 3.64 -12.68
CA GLY A 11 9.09 2.67 -13.45
C GLY A 11 8.73 1.26 -12.99
N VAL A 12 7.80 0.60 -13.67
CA VAL A 12 7.63 -0.85 -13.54
C VAL A 12 8.90 -1.50 -14.10
N THR A 13 9.89 -1.76 -13.25
CA THR A 13 10.98 -2.67 -13.59
C THR A 13 10.62 -4.04 -13.08
N THR A 14 9.76 -4.74 -13.82
CA THR A 14 9.65 -6.19 -13.66
C THR A 14 10.94 -6.83 -14.15
N GLY A 15 11.76 -7.33 -13.22
CA GLY A 15 12.96 -8.12 -13.54
C GLY A 15 14.23 -7.61 -12.85
N VAL A 16 15.30 -8.39 -12.97
CA VAL A 16 16.64 -8.11 -12.43
C VAL A 16 17.39 -7.00 -13.19
N THR A 17 16.72 -6.26 -14.07
CA THR A 17 17.36 -5.22 -14.88
C THR A 17 17.72 -4.03 -13.99
N PRO A 18 19.01 -3.73 -13.79
CA PRO A 18 19.43 -2.65 -12.92
C PRO A 18 18.95 -1.30 -13.46
N VAL A 19 18.47 -0.43 -12.57
CA VAL A 19 18.14 0.96 -12.90
C VAL A 19 19.33 1.84 -12.58
N THR A 20 19.92 2.45 -13.61
CA THR A 20 20.97 3.46 -13.41
C THR A 20 20.34 4.74 -12.86
N VAL A 21 20.65 5.08 -11.62
CA VAL A 21 20.10 6.26 -10.93
C VAL A 21 21.08 7.41 -10.83
N VAL A 22 22.38 7.12 -10.96
CA VAL A 22 23.43 8.14 -11.12
C VAL A 22 24.35 7.69 -12.25
N PRO A 23 24.40 8.41 -13.38
CA PRO A 23 25.29 8.05 -14.49
C PRO A 23 26.75 8.38 -14.15
N ALA A 24 27.69 7.69 -14.83
CA ALA A 24 29.11 7.98 -14.75
C ALA A 24 29.39 9.47 -14.99
N PRO A 25 30.40 10.04 -14.30
CA PRO A 25 31.00 11.28 -14.76
C PRO A 25 31.54 11.07 -16.18
N THR A 26 31.14 11.92 -17.13
CA THR A 26 31.63 11.83 -18.52
C THR A 26 33.10 12.26 -18.65
N ASN A 27 33.69 12.82 -17.60
CA ASN A 27 35.07 13.23 -17.50
C ASN A 27 35.68 12.80 -16.16
N SER A 28 36.93 12.34 -16.20
CA SER A 28 37.64 11.75 -15.04
C SER A 28 37.98 12.74 -13.91
N SER A 29 37.65 14.03 -14.05
CA SER A 29 37.89 15.08 -13.05
C SER A 29 36.64 15.52 -12.30
N VAL A 30 35.48 14.92 -12.58
CA VAL A 30 34.23 15.22 -11.90
C VAL A 30 33.87 14.06 -10.98
N VAL A 31 33.65 14.39 -9.72
CA VAL A 31 33.14 13.46 -8.71
C VAL A 31 31.68 13.81 -8.42
N HIS A 32 30.81 12.80 -8.47
CA HIS A 32 29.43 12.91 -7.99
C HIS A 32 29.33 12.27 -6.60
N ARG A 33 28.53 12.86 -5.72
CA ARG A 33 28.21 12.33 -4.39
C ARG A 33 26.71 12.12 -4.31
N LEU A 34 26.27 10.89 -4.04
CA LEU A 34 24.88 10.64 -3.70
C LEU A 34 24.61 11.32 -2.35
N LYS A 35 23.63 12.23 -2.31
CA LYS A 35 23.25 12.93 -1.08
C LYS A 35 22.12 12.24 -0.36
N SER A 36 21.13 11.77 -1.11
CA SER A 36 20.03 10.99 -0.56
C SER A 36 19.43 10.10 -1.63
N LEU A 37 19.21 8.85 -1.27
CA LEU A 37 18.27 7.98 -1.95
C LEU A 37 17.12 7.70 -1.00
N VAL A 38 15.92 8.14 -1.39
CA VAL A 38 14.67 7.83 -0.69
C VAL A 38 13.93 6.79 -1.50
N VAL A 39 13.58 5.68 -0.85
CA VAL A 39 12.71 4.67 -1.45
C VAL A 39 11.47 4.51 -0.59
N THR A 40 10.31 4.53 -1.25
CA THR A 40 9.01 4.24 -0.64
C THR A 40 8.44 3.00 -1.30
N ASN A 41 8.33 1.92 -0.53
CA ASN A 41 7.64 0.70 -0.98
C ASN A 41 6.13 0.96 -0.91
N LYS A 42 5.42 0.92 -2.04
CA LYS A 42 3.95 1.04 -2.05
C LYS A 42 3.26 -0.31 -2.21
N ASP A 43 4.03 -1.39 -2.23
CA ASP A 43 3.50 -2.72 -2.37
C ASP A 43 3.00 -3.30 -1.05
N THR A 44 2.34 -4.44 -1.19
CA THR A 44 1.85 -5.33 -0.13
C THR A 44 2.89 -6.37 0.29
N VAL A 45 4.03 -6.43 -0.41
CA VAL A 45 5.15 -7.34 -0.11
C VAL A 45 6.44 -6.55 0.14
N ASP A 46 7.25 -7.04 1.08
CA ASP A 46 8.57 -6.48 1.35
C ASP A 46 9.47 -6.51 0.11
N VAL A 47 10.20 -5.42 -0.10
CA VAL A 47 11.15 -5.27 -1.20
C VAL A 47 12.57 -5.34 -0.66
N VAL A 48 13.43 -6.10 -1.32
CA VAL A 48 14.87 -6.01 -1.08
C VAL A 48 15.46 -5.01 -2.06
N ILE A 49 16.15 -3.99 -1.54
CA ILE A 49 16.82 -2.98 -2.34
C ILE A 49 18.31 -3.20 -2.20
N ILE A 50 18.96 -3.42 -3.34
CA ILE A 50 20.40 -3.55 -3.43
C ILE A 50 20.92 -2.34 -4.19
N VAL A 51 21.76 -1.55 -3.53
CA VAL A 51 22.49 -0.45 -4.17
C VAL A 51 23.86 -0.98 -4.55
N GLN A 52 24.19 -0.90 -5.84
CA GLN A 52 25.48 -1.33 -6.36
C GLN A 52 26.17 -0.19 -7.09
N MET A 53 27.49 -0.19 -7.04
CA MET A 53 28.33 0.59 -7.93
C MET A 53 28.90 -0.33 -8.99
N ALA A 54 28.58 -0.04 -10.24
CA ALA A 54 29.18 -0.74 -11.36
C ALA A 54 30.47 -0.03 -11.75
N ASP A 55 31.62 -0.72 -11.67
CA ASP A 55 32.90 -0.26 -12.21
C ASP A 55 33.20 -0.90 -13.59
N GLY A 56 32.32 -1.80 -14.03
CA GLY A 56 32.38 -2.56 -15.27
C GLY A 56 33.40 -3.70 -15.29
N ALA A 57 33.98 -4.07 -14.14
CA ALA A 57 34.74 -5.30 -13.95
C ALA A 57 34.09 -6.20 -12.87
N THR A 58 33.59 -5.61 -11.78
CA THR A 58 32.81 -6.27 -10.72
C THR A 58 31.86 -5.27 -10.06
N ASP A 59 30.57 -5.57 -10.03
CA ASP A 59 29.61 -4.72 -9.32
C ASP A 59 29.86 -4.82 -7.80
N ARG A 60 29.98 -3.67 -7.14
CA ARG A 60 30.18 -3.59 -5.68
C ARG A 60 28.87 -3.23 -5.00
N GLU A 61 28.36 -4.14 -4.18
CA GLU A 61 27.25 -3.87 -3.28
C GLU A 61 27.65 -2.85 -2.20
N VAL A 62 26.86 -1.80 -2.08
CA VAL A 62 27.05 -0.68 -1.15
C VAL A 62 26.02 -0.74 -0.02
N SER A 63 24.81 -1.18 -0.33
CA SER A 63 23.76 -1.34 0.65
C SER A 63 22.84 -2.49 0.28
N HIS A 64 22.47 -3.26 1.29
CA HIS A 64 21.48 -4.33 1.25
C HIS A 64 20.44 -4.07 2.31
N THR A 65 19.23 -3.70 1.93
CA THR A 65 18.20 -3.41 2.91
C THR A 65 16.86 -3.95 2.46
N SER A 66 16.18 -4.64 3.37
CA SER A 66 14.77 -4.94 3.21
C SER A 66 13.94 -3.68 3.49
N HIS A 67 12.83 -3.57 2.79
CA HIS A 67 11.93 -2.45 2.84
C HIS A 67 10.51 -2.96 2.99
N ASN A 68 10.02 -2.84 4.21
CA ASN A 68 8.76 -3.46 4.59
C ASN A 68 7.61 -2.87 3.80
N ALA A 69 6.72 -3.73 3.34
CA ALA A 69 5.44 -3.32 2.82
C ALA A 69 4.60 -2.63 3.90
N GLY A 70 3.71 -1.75 3.45
CA GLY A 70 2.68 -1.25 4.34
C GLY A 70 1.72 -2.40 4.70
N VAL A 71 1.29 -2.45 5.95
CA VAL A 71 0.24 -3.38 6.39
C VAL A 71 -1.10 -2.66 6.33
N ALA A 72 -2.13 -3.31 5.77
CA ALA A 72 -3.48 -2.77 5.77
C ALA A 72 -4.16 -3.01 7.13
N ALA A 73 -4.89 -2.00 7.60
CA ALA A 73 -5.65 -2.10 8.84
C ALA A 73 -6.80 -3.10 8.70
N THR A 74 -7.10 -3.84 9.77
CA THR A 74 -8.18 -4.82 9.81
C THR A 74 -9.15 -4.55 10.96
N GLY A 75 -10.36 -5.06 10.82
CA GLY A 75 -11.40 -5.05 11.85
C GLY A 75 -12.26 -6.30 11.74
N VAL A 76 -12.83 -6.70 12.86
CA VAL A 76 -13.67 -7.91 12.94
C VAL A 76 -15.05 -7.52 13.44
N LEU A 77 -16.06 -7.86 12.66
CA LEU A 77 -17.46 -7.85 13.07
C LEU A 77 -17.82 -9.29 13.46
N THR A 78 -18.21 -9.51 14.71
CA THR A 78 -18.65 -10.82 15.18
C THR A 78 -20.17 -10.87 15.19
N PHE A 79 -20.75 -11.89 14.57
CA PHE A 79 -22.19 -12.15 14.59
C PHE A 79 -22.52 -13.18 15.68
N SER A 80 -23.60 -12.91 16.41
CA SER A 80 -24.22 -13.83 17.36
C SER A 80 -25.55 -14.41 16.87
N GLY A 81 -25.99 -14.01 15.68
CA GLY A 81 -27.22 -14.44 15.04
C GLY A 81 -27.43 -13.78 13.69
N ASN A 82 -28.60 -14.02 13.08
CA ASN A 82 -28.98 -13.36 11.83
C ASN A 82 -29.23 -11.86 12.06
N ALA A 83 -28.84 -11.02 11.10
CA ALA A 83 -29.19 -9.62 11.13
C ALA A 83 -30.70 -9.45 10.97
N ALA A 84 -31.26 -8.47 11.66
CA ALA A 84 -32.67 -8.12 11.58
C ALA A 84 -32.90 -6.93 10.65
N ASN A 85 -34.15 -6.79 10.19
CA ASN A 85 -34.55 -5.67 9.37
C ASN A 85 -34.27 -4.31 10.06
N ALA A 86 -33.74 -3.36 9.29
CA ALA A 86 -33.32 -2.03 9.69
C ALA A 86 -32.11 -1.97 10.64
N GLU A 87 -31.46 -3.11 10.94
CA GLU A 87 -30.14 -3.07 11.56
C GLU A 87 -29.12 -2.48 10.60
N THR A 88 -28.13 -1.79 11.16
CA THR A 88 -27.11 -1.11 10.37
C THR A 88 -25.70 -1.33 10.91
N ILE A 89 -24.73 -1.26 10.01
CA ILE A 89 -23.34 -1.01 10.33
C ILE A 89 -22.81 0.13 9.46
N ILE A 90 -21.77 0.81 9.92
CA ILE A 90 -21.08 1.85 9.19
C ILE A 90 -19.60 1.48 9.13
N ILE A 91 -19.01 1.55 7.93
CA ILE A 91 -17.57 1.37 7.71
C ILE A 91 -17.06 2.53 6.86
N GLY A 92 -16.14 3.32 7.41
CA GLY A 92 -15.54 4.44 6.69
C GLY A 92 -16.56 5.47 6.17
N GLY A 93 -17.70 5.61 6.86
CA GLY A 93 -18.79 6.50 6.48
C GLY A 93 -19.83 5.90 5.51
N LYS A 94 -19.62 4.69 4.98
CA LYS A 94 -20.64 3.96 4.22
C LYS A 94 -21.52 3.16 5.18
N THR A 95 -22.83 3.36 5.09
CA THR A 95 -23.82 2.63 5.89
C THR A 95 -24.31 1.41 5.12
N TYR A 96 -24.30 0.25 5.77
CA TYR A 96 -24.94 -0.97 5.30
C TYR A 96 -26.20 -1.23 6.14
N THR A 97 -27.33 -1.48 5.50
CA THR A 97 -28.64 -1.65 6.16
C THR A 97 -29.29 -2.93 5.68
N TRP A 98 -29.64 -3.82 6.61
CA TRP A 98 -30.39 -5.03 6.29
C TRP A 98 -31.89 -4.74 6.12
N GLN A 99 -32.52 -5.31 5.10
CA GLN A 99 -33.94 -5.13 4.80
C GLN A 99 -34.63 -6.45 4.46
N ASN A 100 -35.83 -6.68 5.00
CA ASN A 100 -36.66 -7.85 4.63
C ASN A 100 -37.17 -7.79 3.19
N ALA A 101 -37.28 -6.58 2.64
CA ALA A 101 -37.63 -6.35 1.24
C ALA A 101 -36.56 -5.43 0.67
N LEU A 102 -35.63 -6.01 -0.08
CA LEU A 102 -34.52 -5.28 -0.66
C LEU A 102 -35.00 -4.15 -1.57
N THR A 103 -34.64 -2.92 -1.21
CA THR A 103 -34.80 -1.75 -2.09
C THR A 103 -33.48 -1.39 -2.74
N ASP A 104 -33.54 -0.88 -3.97
CA ASP A 104 -32.34 -0.53 -4.75
C ASP A 104 -31.77 0.83 -4.33
N VAL A 105 -31.16 0.88 -3.14
CA VAL A 105 -30.43 2.04 -2.62
C VAL A 105 -29.07 1.56 -2.15
N ASP A 106 -28.01 2.31 -2.48
CA ASP A 106 -26.66 2.02 -2.05
C ASP A 106 -26.59 1.80 -0.53
N GLY A 107 -25.92 0.72 -0.11
CA GLY A 107 -25.86 0.27 1.28
C GLY A 107 -26.94 -0.74 1.69
N ASN A 108 -28.01 -0.94 0.93
CA ASN A 108 -29.03 -1.91 1.33
C ASN A 108 -28.63 -3.36 1.02
N ILE A 109 -28.91 -4.24 1.98
CA ILE A 109 -28.62 -5.68 1.97
C ILE A 109 -29.92 -6.41 2.29
N ASP A 110 -30.17 -7.56 1.66
CA ASP A 110 -31.33 -8.38 1.96
C ASP A 110 -31.15 -9.14 3.29
N VAL A 111 -32.23 -9.27 4.06
CA VAL A 111 -32.23 -10.09 5.28
C VAL A 111 -32.35 -11.55 4.84
N GLY A 112 -31.26 -12.29 5.02
CA GLY A 112 -31.26 -13.73 4.78
C GLY A 112 -32.04 -14.50 5.85
N THR A 113 -32.01 -15.83 5.75
CA THR A 113 -32.71 -16.72 6.69
C THR A 113 -31.87 -17.12 7.89
N LEU A 114 -30.56 -17.25 7.69
CA LEU A 114 -29.59 -17.72 8.67
C LEU A 114 -28.50 -16.68 8.89
N GLN A 115 -27.80 -16.79 10.02
CA GLN A 115 -26.63 -15.98 10.32
C GLN A 115 -25.60 -15.96 9.18
N ALA A 116 -25.27 -17.13 8.62
CA ALA A 116 -24.35 -17.25 7.50
C ALA A 116 -24.83 -16.50 6.24
N ASP A 117 -26.15 -16.36 6.05
CA ASP A 117 -26.69 -15.56 4.94
C ASP A 117 -26.41 -14.08 5.17
N SER A 118 -26.52 -13.57 6.40
CA SER A 118 -26.18 -12.18 6.71
C SER A 118 -24.70 -11.88 6.47
N GLU A 119 -23.83 -12.81 6.86
CA GLU A 119 -22.38 -12.72 6.70
C GLU A 119 -21.97 -12.74 5.21
N ASP A 120 -22.47 -13.70 4.44
CA ASP A 120 -22.21 -13.82 3.00
C ASP A 120 -22.76 -12.63 2.21
N GLN A 121 -23.96 -12.16 2.52
CA GLN A 121 -24.56 -11.02 1.83
C GLN A 121 -23.84 -9.71 2.13
N LEU A 122 -23.41 -9.49 3.38
CA LEU A 122 -22.56 -8.35 3.72
C LEU A 122 -21.21 -8.42 3.01
N THR A 123 -20.57 -9.58 3.03
CA THR A 123 -19.30 -9.79 2.34
C THR A 123 -19.43 -9.56 0.84
N ALA A 124 -20.52 -10.04 0.22
CA ALA A 124 -20.82 -9.80 -1.18
C ALA A 124 -21.08 -8.32 -1.48
N ALA A 125 -21.78 -7.61 -0.60
CA ALA A 125 -22.04 -6.18 -0.74
C ALA A 125 -20.76 -5.34 -0.64
N ILE A 126 -19.90 -5.61 0.35
CA ILE A 126 -18.62 -4.90 0.54
C ILE A 126 -17.71 -5.10 -0.68
N ASN A 127 -17.60 -6.34 -1.17
CA ASN A 127 -16.70 -6.69 -2.26
C ASN A 127 -17.30 -6.46 -3.67
N LEU A 128 -18.56 -6.02 -3.76
CA LEU A 128 -19.34 -5.99 -5.02
C LEU A 128 -19.29 -7.34 -5.77
N ALA A 129 -19.39 -8.44 -5.02
CA ALA A 129 -19.36 -9.80 -5.58
C ALA A 129 -20.72 -10.19 -6.20
N ALA A 130 -20.87 -11.42 -6.66
CA ALA A 130 -22.15 -11.88 -7.23
C ALA A 130 -23.31 -11.76 -6.22
N GLY A 131 -24.46 -11.25 -6.68
CA GLY A 131 -25.66 -11.07 -5.83
C GLY A 131 -26.33 -9.69 -5.90
N ALA A 132 -25.85 -8.78 -6.75
CA ALA A 132 -26.50 -7.49 -6.98
C ALA A 132 -27.98 -7.66 -7.38
N GLY A 133 -28.87 -6.92 -6.72
CA GLY A 133 -30.32 -6.97 -6.89
C GLY A 133 -31.04 -8.12 -6.17
N THR A 134 -30.31 -9.03 -5.51
CA THR A 134 -30.91 -10.15 -4.77
C THR A 134 -30.36 -10.30 -3.34
N LYS A 135 -29.04 -10.25 -3.17
CA LYS A 135 -28.35 -10.25 -1.88
C LYS A 135 -28.16 -8.84 -1.32
N TYR A 136 -27.97 -7.88 -2.22
CA TYR A 136 -27.73 -6.49 -1.89
C TYR A 136 -28.17 -5.60 -3.06
N ALA A 137 -28.34 -4.29 -2.83
CA ALA A 137 -28.87 -3.37 -3.84
C ALA A 137 -28.07 -3.42 -5.15
N ALA A 138 -28.76 -3.37 -6.30
CA ALA A 138 -28.10 -3.35 -7.60
C ALA A 138 -27.24 -2.09 -7.80
N SER A 139 -27.63 -0.99 -7.15
CA SER A 139 -26.95 0.31 -7.13
C SER A 139 -25.84 0.41 -6.07
N MET A 140 -25.44 -0.69 -5.44
CA MET A 140 -24.37 -0.70 -4.44
C MET A 140 -23.05 -0.19 -5.03
N THR A 141 -22.35 0.66 -4.28
CA THR A 141 -21.03 1.20 -4.64
C THR A 141 -19.94 0.70 -3.70
N ALA A 142 -18.69 0.68 -4.18
CA ALA A 142 -17.54 0.23 -3.40
C ALA A 142 -17.28 1.14 -2.18
N GLY A 143 -16.81 0.54 -1.09
CA GLY A 143 -16.40 1.23 0.13
C GLY A 143 -14.88 1.38 0.26
N ALA A 144 -14.43 1.69 1.48
CA ALA A 144 -13.02 1.84 1.81
C ALA A 144 -12.31 0.52 2.20
N VAL A 145 -13.03 -0.60 2.20
CA VAL A 145 -12.56 -1.91 2.67
C VAL A 145 -12.96 -3.03 1.71
N THR A 146 -12.27 -4.16 1.83
CA THR A 146 -12.70 -5.49 1.39
C THR A 146 -13.11 -6.32 2.60
N ALA A 147 -13.84 -7.42 2.39
CA ALA A 147 -14.26 -8.32 3.46
C ALA A 147 -14.01 -9.80 3.13
N VAL A 148 -13.79 -10.58 4.18
CA VAL A 148 -13.73 -12.05 4.13
C VAL A 148 -14.70 -12.60 5.17
N ASP A 149 -15.56 -13.49 4.71
CA ASP A 149 -16.47 -14.25 5.55
C ASP A 149 -15.74 -15.43 6.23
N GLY A 150 -15.95 -15.57 7.53
CA GLY A 150 -15.56 -16.71 8.34
C GLY A 150 -16.70 -17.08 9.30
N ALA A 151 -16.69 -18.32 9.81
CA ALA A 151 -17.79 -18.81 10.64
C ALA A 151 -18.07 -17.91 11.86
N GLY A 152 -19.15 -17.13 11.82
CA GLY A 152 -19.53 -16.21 12.89
C GLY A 152 -18.85 -14.84 12.85
N ILE A 153 -18.00 -14.58 11.85
CA ILE A 153 -17.17 -13.38 11.78
C ILE A 153 -17.04 -12.85 10.35
N VAL A 154 -17.12 -11.54 10.19
CA VAL A 154 -16.70 -10.87 8.97
C VAL A 154 -15.46 -10.05 9.29
N THR A 155 -14.35 -10.40 8.64
CA THR A 155 -13.10 -9.63 8.76
C THR A 155 -13.05 -8.65 7.60
N VAL A 156 -12.90 -7.36 7.93
CA VAL A 156 -12.70 -6.31 6.92
C VAL A 156 -11.25 -5.85 6.91
N THR A 157 -10.75 -5.54 5.73
CA THR A 157 -9.39 -5.06 5.49
C THR A 157 -9.44 -3.76 4.70
N ALA A 158 -8.73 -2.73 5.15
CA ALA A 158 -8.62 -1.46 4.45
C ALA A 158 -8.08 -1.66 3.03
N ASN A 159 -8.65 -0.93 2.05
CA ASN A 159 -8.16 -0.95 0.66
C ASN A 159 -6.82 -0.23 0.50
N VAL A 160 -6.40 0.51 1.53
CA VAL A 160 -5.10 1.18 1.60
C VAL A 160 -4.25 0.52 2.68
N THR A 161 -2.99 0.30 2.38
CA THR A 161 -1.98 -0.03 3.40
C THR A 161 -1.60 1.22 4.19
N GLY A 162 -0.96 1.04 5.34
CA GLY A 162 -0.51 2.15 6.16
C GLY A 162 -1.41 2.48 7.33
N THR A 163 -0.93 3.43 8.15
CA THR A 163 -1.64 3.91 9.33
C THR A 163 -2.92 4.67 8.98
N ALA A 164 -3.05 5.15 7.74
CA ALA A 164 -4.27 5.79 7.23
C ALA A 164 -5.51 4.89 7.38
N GLY A 165 -5.36 3.57 7.18
CA GLY A 165 -6.45 2.61 7.36
C GLY A 165 -6.99 2.55 8.80
N ASN A 166 -6.16 2.89 9.80
CA ASN A 166 -6.56 2.89 11.21
C ASN A 166 -7.56 4.01 11.56
N PHE A 167 -7.80 4.96 10.65
CA PHE A 167 -8.82 6.00 10.82
C PHE A 167 -10.18 5.63 10.23
N ILE A 168 -10.31 4.47 9.60
CA ILE A 168 -11.58 3.98 9.08
C ILE A 168 -12.45 3.58 10.29
N ALA A 169 -13.44 4.42 10.58
CA ALA A 169 -14.38 4.19 11.66
C ALA A 169 -15.32 3.02 11.37
N THR A 170 -15.61 2.25 12.41
CA THR A 170 -16.58 1.15 12.42
C THR A 170 -17.58 1.40 13.53
N THR A 171 -18.86 1.39 13.18
CA THR A 171 -19.95 1.45 14.17
C THR A 171 -21.08 0.53 13.75
N GLU A 172 -21.92 0.17 14.71
CA GLU A 172 -23.04 -0.72 14.51
C GLU A 172 -24.26 -0.24 15.31
N SER A 173 -25.43 -0.50 14.74
CA SER A 173 -26.72 -0.48 15.40
C SER A 173 -27.41 -1.80 15.06
N MET A 174 -26.89 -2.87 15.63
CA MET A 174 -27.41 -4.23 15.46
C MET A 174 -27.42 -4.94 16.82
N GLY A 175 -28.41 -5.81 17.05
CA GLY A 175 -28.47 -6.66 18.24
C GLY A 175 -27.73 -7.98 18.07
N SER A 176 -27.60 -8.44 16.82
CA SER A 176 -27.03 -9.75 16.47
C SER A 176 -25.54 -9.71 16.12
N GLY A 177 -24.81 -8.65 16.47
CA GLY A 177 -23.39 -8.56 16.20
C GLY A 177 -22.73 -7.32 16.79
N ALA A 178 -21.41 -7.33 16.82
CA ALA A 178 -20.62 -6.24 17.38
C ALA A 178 -19.24 -6.14 16.72
N TRP A 179 -18.77 -4.91 16.54
CA TRP A 179 -17.39 -4.66 16.13
C TRP A 179 -16.45 -4.88 17.31
N GLY A 180 -15.28 -5.47 17.05
CA GLY A 180 -14.24 -5.60 18.06
C GLY A 180 -13.64 -4.25 18.51
N ALA A 181 -13.76 -3.21 17.68
CA ALA A 181 -13.27 -1.86 17.96
C ALA A 181 -14.07 -0.81 17.15
N GLY A 182 -14.00 0.46 17.55
CA GLY A 182 -14.67 1.58 16.85
C GLY A 182 -13.93 2.11 15.61
N VAL A 183 -12.74 1.58 15.35
CA VAL A 183 -11.93 1.84 14.15
C VAL A 183 -11.18 0.57 13.77
N LEU A 184 -10.74 0.46 12.52
CA LEU A 184 -9.78 -0.57 12.12
C LEU A 184 -8.43 -0.36 12.83
N SER A 185 -7.62 -1.43 12.91
CA SER A 185 -6.31 -1.38 13.59
C SER A 185 -5.27 -2.26 12.90
N GLY A 186 -4.01 -2.15 13.32
CA GLY A 186 -2.91 -2.97 12.80
C GLY A 186 -2.34 -2.51 11.46
N GLY A 187 -2.82 -1.38 10.91
CA GLY A 187 -2.21 -0.76 9.74
C GLY A 187 -0.86 -0.14 10.09
N GLU A 188 0.17 -0.46 9.30
CA GLU A 188 1.55 0.01 9.48
C GLU A 188 2.02 0.69 8.19
N ASP A 189 2.62 1.87 8.31
CA ASP A 189 3.16 2.57 7.16
C ASP A 189 4.32 1.77 6.54
N PRO A 190 4.46 1.81 5.21
CA PRO A 190 5.60 1.16 4.57
C PRO A 190 6.92 1.73 5.11
N GLY A 191 7.95 0.88 5.09
CA GLY A 191 9.30 1.32 5.40
C GLY A 191 9.70 2.50 4.51
N ARG A 192 10.38 3.49 5.09
CA ARG A 192 11.08 4.54 4.33
C ARG A 192 12.59 4.36 4.44
N LEU A 193 13.24 4.08 3.32
CA LEU A 193 14.68 3.87 3.28
C LEU A 193 15.29 5.22 3.04
N LEU A 194 16.19 5.63 3.93
CA LEU A 194 17.02 6.78 3.68
C LEU A 194 18.47 6.30 3.73
N LEU A 195 19.04 6.07 2.56
CA LEU A 195 20.49 5.91 2.44
C LEU A 195 21.09 7.32 2.30
N VAL A 196 21.79 7.76 3.36
CA VAL A 196 22.58 9.00 3.42
C VAL A 196 24.05 8.61 3.61
N ASP A 197 24.56 7.74 2.75
CA ASP A 197 26.01 7.55 2.72
C ASP A 197 26.61 8.50 1.68
N ASP A 198 27.78 9.05 2.03
CA ASP A 198 28.69 9.80 1.17
C ASP A 198 29.27 8.85 0.09
N ILE A 199 28.40 8.22 -0.71
CA ILE A 199 28.80 7.33 -1.80
C ILE A 199 29.47 8.21 -2.86
N VAL A 200 30.79 8.05 -2.97
CA VAL A 200 31.63 8.77 -3.93
C VAL A 200 31.63 8.02 -5.25
N VAL A 201 31.13 8.68 -6.30
CA VAL A 201 31.21 8.24 -7.69
C VAL A 201 32.36 8.99 -8.33
N ASP A 202 33.51 8.33 -8.43
CA ASP A 202 34.71 8.85 -9.07
C ASP A 202 34.90 8.26 -10.48
N SER A 203 36.04 8.54 -11.11
CA SER A 203 36.37 8.05 -12.45
C SER A 203 36.50 6.52 -12.56
N SER A 204 36.55 5.79 -11.45
CA SER A 204 36.53 4.32 -11.43
C SER A 204 35.10 3.76 -11.37
N THR A 205 34.11 4.57 -11.01
CA THR A 205 32.70 4.17 -10.93
C THR A 205 31.95 4.57 -12.22
N LYS A 206 31.37 3.59 -12.92
CA LYS A 206 30.63 3.79 -14.18
C LYS A 206 29.14 4.10 -13.95
N SER A 207 28.56 3.64 -12.85
CA SER A 207 27.18 3.96 -12.49
C SER A 207 26.91 3.61 -11.03
N ILE A 208 25.92 4.29 -10.43
CA ILE A 208 25.17 3.71 -9.32
C ILE A 208 23.92 3.09 -9.91
N GLU A 209 23.70 1.82 -9.55
CA GLU A 209 22.59 1.01 -10.00
C GLU A 209 21.76 0.53 -8.83
N LEU A 210 20.45 0.55 -9.01
CA LEU A 210 19.49 -0.07 -8.11
C LEU A 210 19.04 -1.39 -8.69
N LEU A 211 19.19 -2.45 -7.91
CA LEU A 211 18.65 -3.76 -8.20
C LEU A 211 17.55 -4.07 -7.19
N LEU A 212 16.39 -4.49 -7.70
CA LEU A 212 15.34 -5.06 -6.88
C LEU A 212 15.66 -6.54 -6.65
N GLY A 213 15.95 -6.89 -5.39
CA GLY A 213 16.25 -8.25 -4.97
C GLY A 213 14.98 -9.12 -4.93
N TRP A 214 15.19 -10.43 -4.85
CA TRP A 214 14.09 -11.39 -4.72
C TRP A 214 13.43 -11.33 -3.33
N PRO A 215 12.10 -11.54 -3.21
CA PRO A 215 11.16 -11.88 -4.28
C PRO A 215 10.77 -10.65 -5.14
N VAL A 216 10.97 -10.74 -6.45
CA VAL A 216 10.62 -9.67 -7.40
C VAL A 216 9.14 -9.77 -7.71
N VAL A 217 8.30 -9.24 -6.83
CA VAL A 217 6.88 -9.07 -7.10
C VAL A 217 6.44 -7.70 -6.61
N THR A 218 7.07 -6.63 -7.08
CA THR A 218 6.50 -5.30 -6.83
C THR A 218 6.48 -4.43 -8.06
N THR A 219 5.29 -3.93 -8.40
CA THR A 219 5.05 -3.06 -9.56
C THR A 219 5.01 -1.57 -9.19
N GLU A 220 5.05 -1.22 -7.90
CA GLU A 220 4.91 0.17 -7.44
C GLU A 220 5.89 0.52 -6.31
N CYS A 221 7.04 1.09 -6.67
CA CYS A 221 7.96 1.75 -5.75
C CYS A 221 8.28 3.16 -6.28
N ASP A 222 8.38 4.13 -5.37
CA ASP A 222 8.86 5.46 -5.69
C ASP A 222 10.32 5.63 -5.27
N PHE A 223 11.12 6.16 -6.20
CA PHE A 223 12.54 6.44 -5.97
C PHE A 223 12.80 7.93 -6.16
N VAL A 224 13.36 8.56 -5.13
CA VAL A 224 13.83 9.94 -5.21
C VAL A 224 15.32 9.97 -4.97
N VAL A 225 16.07 10.36 -6.01
CA VAL A 225 17.54 10.41 -5.97
C VAL A 225 17.99 11.85 -6.02
N THR A 226 18.80 12.24 -5.03
CA THR A 226 19.47 13.54 -4.99
C THR A 226 20.98 13.30 -4.94
N TYR A 227 21.72 13.91 -5.86
CA TYR A 227 23.17 13.87 -5.90
C TYR A 227 23.75 15.27 -6.11
N SER A 228 25.02 15.43 -5.76
CA SER A 228 25.75 16.69 -5.88
C SER A 228 27.11 16.48 -6.54
N ARG A 229 27.67 17.53 -7.13
CA ARG A 229 29.05 17.53 -7.63
C ARG A 229 29.98 18.01 -6.52
N GLU A 230 31.12 17.35 -6.35
CA GLU A 230 32.14 17.79 -5.40
C GLU A 230 32.65 19.21 -5.78
N GLY A 231 32.64 20.13 -4.81
CA GLY A 231 33.06 21.53 -4.98
C GLY A 231 32.00 22.50 -5.52
N ALA A 232 30.74 22.06 -5.73
CA ALA A 232 29.62 22.98 -6.00
C ALA A 232 29.05 23.54 -4.69
N PRO A 233 28.70 24.84 -4.60
CA PRO A 233 28.06 25.39 -3.40
C PRO A 233 26.69 24.75 -3.19
N ASP A 234 26.37 24.39 -1.94
CA ASP A 234 25.04 23.93 -1.55
C ASP A 234 24.03 25.06 -1.80
N LEU A 235 23.12 24.84 -2.74
CA LEU A 235 21.99 25.74 -2.92
C LEU A 235 21.00 25.47 -1.80
N ALA A 236 20.84 26.44 -0.90
CA ALA A 236 19.79 26.44 0.10
C ALA A 236 18.43 26.22 -0.59
N SER A 237 17.63 25.32 -0.02
CA SER A 237 16.26 25.01 -0.45
C SER A 237 15.43 26.29 -0.59
N VAL A 238 14.82 26.48 -1.77
CA VAL A 238 13.67 27.38 -1.96
C VAL A 238 12.41 26.55 -1.93
#